data_AF-A0A0A5G0L7-F1
#
_entry.id   AF-A0A0A5G0L7-F1
#
_cell.length_a   1.000
_cell.length_b   1.000
_cell.length_c   1.000
_cell.angle_alpha   90.00
_cell.angle_beta   90.00
_cell.angle_gamma   90.00
#
_symmetry.space_group_name_H-M   'P 1'
#
loop_
_entity.id
_entity.type
_entity.pdbx_description
1 polymer ?
#
loop_
_entity_poly.entity_id
_entity_poly.type
_entity_poly.pdbx_seq_one_letter_code
_entity_poly.pdbx_strand_id
1 'polypeptide(L)'
;MKACMRKLDIYPQPFMNLSICHKTNQTFFRTNPLLTKCNELEEGIQALQQWKTCQQEITSQLLCYLNGLESQVGKMEDKYQDVLRTMKQQFVFLNAQVDDIHVKMNEYEERSELMTQQINQQKKAQTTLDRQLIENIQQHYKMIQRIQEQEQRHEELEEQLHKQEVKRREVANQLLLQEKMQEKLENHLREQEQQQEIVMGEVNHIQEELLQEKEERKKTEEVKKHPHEEIQALFSYVSPISEMLTKLPPNYPVDTLYLGGKEVHVSNFVKILPNLGVAHFRNGEKLITVDYHSVHGVKW
;
A
#
# COMPACT_ATOMS: atom_id res chain seq x y z
N MET A 1 -25.89 21.10 -65.55
CA MET A 1 -27.16 21.35 -66.26
C MET A 1 -26.85 21.82 -67.67
N LYS A 2 -27.29 21.06 -68.69
CA LYS A 2 -27.19 21.40 -70.12
C LYS A 2 -28.33 22.37 -70.48
N ALA A 3 -28.05 23.49 -71.13
CA ALA A 3 -29.05 24.27 -71.88
C ALA A 3 -28.32 25.08 -72.97
N CYS A 4 -28.35 24.61 -74.23
CA CYS A 4 -29.33 25.00 -75.26
C CYS A 4 -29.15 26.46 -75.74
N MET A 5 -28.05 26.72 -76.45
CA MET A 5 -27.95 27.88 -77.34
C MET A 5 -28.83 27.62 -78.58
N ARG A 6 -30.05 28.17 -78.59
CA ARG A 6 -30.89 28.21 -79.78
C ARG A 6 -30.49 29.42 -80.63
N LYS A 7 -30.16 29.11 -81.88
CA LYS A 7 -30.02 30.03 -83.01
C LYS A 7 -31.29 30.89 -83.15
N LEU A 8 -31.12 32.20 -83.19
CA LEU A 8 -32.11 33.16 -83.67
C LEU A 8 -31.90 33.29 -85.18
N ASP A 9 -32.60 32.44 -85.93
CA ASP A 9 -32.87 32.68 -87.35
C ASP A 9 -34.22 33.40 -87.47
N ILE A 10 -34.37 34.13 -88.58
CA ILE A 10 -35.60 34.73 -89.15
C ILE A 10 -35.79 36.23 -88.83
N TYR A 11 -35.11 37.07 -89.59
CA TYR A 11 -35.67 38.35 -90.04
C TYR A 11 -36.34 38.12 -91.41
N PRO A 12 -37.63 38.41 -91.60
CA PRO A 12 -38.18 38.59 -92.94
C PRO A 12 -37.87 40.02 -93.39
N GLN A 13 -37.10 40.17 -94.48
CA GLN A 13 -37.07 41.41 -95.24
C GLN A 13 -38.42 41.61 -95.96
N PRO A 14 -39.11 42.74 -95.80
CA PRO A 14 -40.17 43.08 -96.72
C PRO A 14 -39.54 43.67 -98.00
N PHE A 15 -39.54 42.86 -99.06
CA PHE A 15 -39.38 43.35 -100.43
C PHE A 15 -40.54 44.32 -100.73
N MET A 16 -40.27 45.63 -100.68
CA MET A 16 -41.14 46.63 -101.32
C MET A 16 -40.87 46.56 -102.83
N ASN A 17 -41.59 45.68 -103.53
CA ASN A 17 -41.73 45.75 -104.98
C ASN A 17 -42.64 46.94 -105.32
N LEU A 18 -42.06 48.13 -105.45
CA LEU A 18 -42.69 49.25 -106.14
C LEU A 18 -42.71 48.93 -107.64
N SER A 19 -43.79 48.30 -108.11
CA SER A 19 -44.03 48.13 -109.54
C SER A 19 -44.35 49.48 -110.16
N ILE A 20 -43.36 50.09 -110.82
CA ILE A 20 -43.56 51.26 -111.68
C ILE A 20 -44.40 50.80 -112.88
N CYS A 21 -45.64 51.26 -112.94
CA CYS A 21 -46.54 51.01 -114.06
C CYS A 21 -46.21 51.98 -115.21
N HIS A 22 -45.29 51.61 -116.11
CA HIS A 22 -45.14 52.30 -117.40
C HIS A 22 -46.12 51.71 -118.41
N LYS A 23 -47.24 52.39 -118.63
CA LYS A 23 -48.04 52.28 -119.86
C LYS A 23 -47.86 53.55 -120.69
N THR A 24 -46.92 53.51 -121.63
CA THR A 24 -46.89 54.45 -122.76
C THR A 24 -47.50 53.75 -123.97
N ASN A 25 -48.77 54.03 -124.23
CA ASN A 25 -49.43 53.75 -125.49
C ASN A 25 -50.10 55.05 -125.90
N GLN A 26 -49.60 55.76 -126.90
CA GLN A 26 -50.42 56.75 -127.59
C GLN A 26 -50.14 56.78 -129.10
N THR A 27 -51.19 56.38 -129.79
CA THR A 27 -51.51 56.50 -131.20
C THR A 27 -51.80 57.96 -131.56
N PHE A 28 -51.30 58.37 -132.73
CA PHE A 28 -51.44 59.69 -133.34
C PHE A 28 -52.88 59.93 -133.86
N PHE A 29 -53.57 60.97 -133.38
CA PHE A 29 -54.70 61.62 -134.09
C PHE A 29 -54.72 63.14 -133.82
N ARG A 30 -54.88 63.94 -134.88
CA ARG A 30 -54.99 65.41 -134.84
C ARG A 30 -56.29 65.82 -134.11
N THR A 31 -56.18 66.63 -133.07
CA THR A 31 -57.34 67.20 -132.34
C THR A 31 -57.12 68.67 -131.94
N ASN A 32 -58.23 69.32 -131.57
CA ASN A 32 -58.42 70.74 -131.28
C ASN A 32 -57.70 71.18 -129.97
N PRO A 33 -56.90 72.26 -129.95
CA PRO A 33 -56.02 72.62 -128.83
C PRO A 33 -56.71 72.93 -127.49
N LEU A 34 -58.01 73.27 -127.49
CA LEU A 34 -58.79 73.40 -126.25
C LEU A 34 -59.23 72.04 -125.67
N LEU A 35 -59.46 71.04 -126.53
CA LEU A 35 -59.77 69.67 -126.12
C LEU A 35 -58.54 69.00 -125.50
N THR A 36 -57.36 69.25 -126.06
CA THR A 36 -56.08 68.73 -125.54
C THR A 36 -55.83 69.21 -124.11
N LYS A 37 -56.04 70.50 -123.81
CA LYS A 37 -55.91 71.05 -122.46
C LYS A 37 -56.95 70.51 -121.46
N CYS A 38 -58.17 70.22 -121.90
CA CYS A 38 -59.18 69.60 -121.03
C CYS A 38 -58.82 68.15 -120.70
N ASN A 39 -58.34 67.39 -121.68
CA ASN A 39 -57.85 66.02 -121.46
C ASN A 39 -56.64 66.01 -120.53
N GLU A 40 -55.69 66.94 -120.68
CA GLU A 40 -54.54 67.10 -119.77
C GLU A 40 -55.00 67.43 -118.33
N LEU A 41 -56.05 68.23 -118.17
CA LEU A 41 -56.61 68.55 -116.85
C LEU A 41 -57.33 67.35 -116.22
N GLU A 42 -58.09 66.58 -117.01
CA GLU A 42 -58.75 65.34 -116.56
C GLU A 42 -57.73 64.26 -116.18
N GLU A 43 -56.68 64.09 -116.98
CA GLU A 43 -55.54 63.22 -116.66
C GLU A 43 -54.82 63.68 -115.38
N GLY A 44 -54.64 65.00 -115.21
CA GLY A 44 -54.10 65.58 -113.98
C GLY A 44 -54.99 65.33 -112.74
N ILE A 45 -56.31 65.47 -112.87
CA ILE A 45 -57.26 65.16 -111.79
C ILE A 45 -57.26 63.66 -111.47
N GLN A 46 -57.23 62.79 -112.47
CA GLN A 46 -57.13 61.34 -112.27
C GLN A 46 -55.80 60.96 -111.59
N ALA A 47 -54.68 61.56 -111.99
CA ALA A 47 -53.39 61.35 -111.35
C ALA A 47 -53.40 61.82 -109.88
N LEU A 48 -54.03 62.96 -109.56
CA LEU A 48 -54.21 63.42 -108.18
C LEU A 48 -55.12 62.49 -107.36
N GLN A 49 -56.18 61.94 -107.96
CA GLN A 49 -57.05 60.96 -107.31
C GLN A 49 -56.32 59.64 -107.05
N GLN A 50 -55.55 59.14 -108.03
CA GLN A 50 -54.70 57.94 -107.86
C GLN A 50 -53.63 58.16 -106.80
N TRP A 51 -52.98 59.32 -106.80
CA TRP A 51 -52.01 59.69 -105.77
C TRP A 51 -52.65 59.75 -104.38
N LYS A 52 -53.85 60.33 -104.26
CA LYS A 52 -54.62 60.34 -103.01
C LYS A 52 -54.96 58.93 -102.52
N THR A 53 -55.41 58.04 -103.41
CA THR A 53 -55.70 56.65 -103.07
C THR A 53 -54.43 55.90 -102.65
N CYS A 54 -53.33 56.08 -103.37
CA CYS A 54 -52.02 55.52 -103.02
C CYS A 54 -51.55 56.01 -101.64
N GLN A 55 -51.70 57.31 -101.36
CA GLN A 55 -51.38 57.88 -100.05
C GLN A 55 -52.25 57.26 -98.94
N GLN A 56 -53.55 57.06 -99.18
CA GLN A 56 -54.45 56.41 -98.22
C GLN A 56 -54.08 54.94 -97.98
N GLU A 57 -53.67 54.22 -99.02
CA GLU A 57 -53.23 52.82 -98.92
C GLU A 57 -51.93 52.72 -98.12
N ILE A 58 -50.92 53.55 -98.45
CA ILE A 58 -49.65 53.61 -97.69
C ILE A 58 -49.92 53.97 -96.22
N THR A 59 -50.79 54.95 -95.97
CA THR A 59 -51.16 55.35 -94.60
C THR A 59 -51.82 54.20 -93.85
N SER A 60 -52.71 53.45 -94.51
CA SER A 60 -53.39 52.29 -93.90
C SER A 60 -52.42 51.15 -93.61
N GLN A 61 -51.47 50.87 -94.51
CA GLN A 61 -50.42 49.86 -94.31
C GLN A 61 -49.49 50.25 -93.15
N LEU A 62 -49.06 51.52 -93.08
CA LEU A 62 -48.25 52.04 -91.98
C LEU A 62 -49.00 51.96 -90.64
N LEU A 63 -50.29 52.30 -90.61
CA LEU A 63 -51.10 52.22 -89.39
C LEU A 63 -51.27 50.77 -88.92
N CYS A 64 -51.53 49.83 -89.83
CA CYS A 64 -51.56 48.40 -89.52
C CYS A 64 -50.22 47.89 -88.98
N TYR A 65 -49.10 48.33 -89.56
CA TYR A 65 -47.77 47.98 -89.09
C TYR A 65 -47.48 48.55 -87.69
N LEU A 66 -47.79 49.83 -87.45
CA LEU A 66 -47.64 50.47 -86.14
C LEU A 66 -48.49 49.78 -85.06
N ASN A 67 -49.76 49.49 -85.33
CA ASN A 67 -50.62 48.75 -84.40
C ASN A 67 -50.09 47.33 -84.12
N GLY A 68 -49.50 46.69 -85.12
CA GLY A 68 -48.83 45.40 -84.96
C GLY A 68 -47.60 45.47 -84.05
N LEU A 69 -46.78 46.51 -84.21
CA LEU A 69 -45.63 46.77 -83.34
C LEU A 69 -46.06 47.11 -81.92
N GLU A 70 -47.06 47.98 -81.73
CA GLU A 70 -47.59 48.31 -80.40
C GLU A 70 -48.12 47.05 -79.68
N SER A 71 -48.83 46.17 -80.39
CA SER A 71 -49.27 44.89 -79.82
C SER A 71 -48.10 43.98 -79.42
N GLN A 72 -47.03 43.94 -80.22
CA GLN A 72 -45.82 43.16 -79.89
C GLN A 72 -45.09 43.75 -78.68
N VAL A 73 -44.97 45.08 -78.59
CA VAL A 73 -44.38 45.78 -77.44
C VAL A 73 -45.18 45.49 -76.18
N GLY A 74 -46.52 45.62 -76.22
CA GLY A 74 -47.38 45.30 -75.07
C GLY A 74 -47.21 43.84 -74.60
N LYS A 75 -47.18 42.88 -75.53
CA LYS A 75 -46.91 41.46 -75.19
C LYS A 75 -45.53 41.23 -74.59
N MET A 76 -44.52 42.00 -75.00
CA MET A 76 -43.18 41.93 -74.40
C MET A 76 -43.15 42.56 -73.02
N GLU A 77 -43.85 43.67 -72.81
CA GLU A 77 -43.99 44.31 -71.50
C GLU A 77 -44.69 43.38 -70.50
N ASP A 78 -45.80 42.74 -70.89
CA ASP A 78 -46.50 41.76 -70.05
C ASP A 78 -45.58 40.61 -69.65
N LYS A 79 -44.85 40.03 -70.61
CA LYS A 79 -43.87 38.97 -70.34
C LYS A 79 -42.77 39.43 -69.39
N TYR A 80 -42.29 40.66 -69.56
CA TYR A 80 -41.27 41.22 -68.67
C TYR A 80 -41.80 41.42 -67.25
N GLN A 81 -43.04 41.91 -67.11
CA GLN A 81 -43.69 42.06 -65.80
C GLN A 81 -43.94 40.71 -65.11
N ASP A 82 -44.31 39.68 -65.85
CA ASP A 82 -44.49 38.32 -65.31
C ASP A 82 -43.16 37.70 -64.82
N VAL A 83 -42.07 37.90 -65.57
CA VAL A 83 -40.73 37.50 -65.13
C VAL A 83 -40.33 38.24 -63.87
N LEU A 84 -40.52 39.56 -63.82
CA LEU A 84 -40.24 40.36 -62.63
C LEU A 84 -41.07 39.92 -61.42
N ARG A 85 -42.37 39.61 -61.61
CA ARG A 85 -43.24 39.09 -60.56
C ARG A 85 -42.72 37.76 -60.02
N THR A 86 -42.34 36.85 -60.91
CA THR A 86 -41.78 35.54 -60.55
C THR A 86 -40.47 35.67 -59.79
N MET A 87 -39.56 36.54 -60.25
CA MET A 87 -38.29 36.82 -59.55
C MET A 87 -38.52 37.42 -58.16
N LYS A 88 -39.47 38.35 -58.00
CA LYS A 88 -39.84 38.91 -56.70
C LYS A 88 -40.37 37.82 -55.75
N GLN A 89 -41.24 36.93 -56.23
CA GLN A 89 -41.76 35.82 -55.44
C GLN A 89 -40.65 34.85 -55.00
N GLN A 90 -39.74 34.51 -55.92
CA GLN A 90 -38.57 33.68 -55.61
C GLN A 90 -37.65 34.34 -54.57
N PHE A 91 -37.43 35.65 -54.69
CA PHE A 91 -36.62 36.40 -53.73
C PHE A 91 -37.24 36.41 -52.32
N VAL A 92 -38.55 36.64 -52.22
CA VAL A 92 -39.27 36.57 -50.93
C VAL A 92 -39.18 35.17 -50.32
N PHE A 93 -39.35 34.13 -51.13
CA PHE A 93 -39.21 32.75 -50.67
C PHE A 93 -37.79 32.44 -50.17
N LEU A 94 -36.76 32.86 -50.91
CA LEU A 94 -35.36 32.69 -50.49
C LEU A 94 -35.06 33.44 -49.20
N ASN A 95 -35.55 34.66 -49.02
CA ASN A 95 -35.37 35.39 -47.77
C ASN A 95 -36.02 34.67 -46.59
N ALA A 96 -37.24 34.16 -46.76
CA ALA A 96 -37.89 33.37 -45.71
C ALA A 96 -37.11 32.10 -45.34
N GLN A 97 -36.46 31.45 -46.31
CA GLN A 97 -35.55 30.32 -46.04
C GLN A 97 -34.29 30.76 -45.29
N VAL A 98 -33.72 31.90 -45.65
CA VAL A 98 -32.55 32.47 -44.96
C VAL A 98 -32.91 32.80 -43.52
N ASP A 99 -34.08 33.38 -43.26
CA ASP A 99 -34.56 33.68 -41.91
C ASP A 99 -34.74 32.40 -41.07
N ASP A 100 -35.34 31.35 -41.63
CA ASP A 100 -35.48 30.04 -40.97
C ASP A 100 -34.11 29.40 -40.63
N ILE A 101 -33.14 29.52 -41.53
CA ILE A 101 -31.77 29.05 -41.28
C ILE A 101 -31.11 29.85 -40.14
N HIS A 102 -31.29 31.17 -40.10
CA HIS A 102 -30.75 32.00 -39.02
C HIS A 102 -31.34 31.63 -37.67
N VAL A 103 -32.66 31.39 -37.58
CA VAL A 103 -33.30 30.94 -36.35
C VAL A 103 -32.70 29.61 -35.88
N LYS A 104 -32.58 28.62 -36.76
CA LYS A 104 -31.97 27.33 -36.43
C LYS A 104 -30.50 27.47 -36.01
N MET A 105 -29.75 28.36 -36.65
CA MET A 105 -28.35 28.61 -36.29
C MET A 105 -28.24 29.15 -34.86
N ASN A 106 -29.11 30.09 -34.48
CA ASN A 106 -29.16 30.61 -33.11
C ASN A 106 -29.55 29.51 -32.10
N GLU A 107 -30.54 28.67 -32.42
CA GLU A 107 -30.91 27.52 -31.57
C GLU A 107 -29.73 26.55 -31.37
N TYR A 108 -28.94 26.29 -32.43
CA TYR A 108 -27.74 25.46 -32.33
C TYR A 108 -26.64 26.12 -31.50
N GLU A 109 -26.49 27.44 -31.59
CA GLU A 109 -25.53 28.21 -30.79
C GLU A 109 -25.90 28.14 -29.30
N GLU A 110 -27.15 28.42 -28.94
CA GLU A 110 -27.65 28.31 -27.56
C GLU A 110 -27.48 26.89 -27.00
N ARG A 111 -27.77 25.87 -27.81
CA ARG A 111 -27.57 24.47 -27.42
C ARG A 111 -26.09 24.12 -27.21
N SER A 112 -25.22 24.66 -28.06
CA SER A 112 -23.76 24.50 -27.96
C SER A 112 -23.21 25.15 -26.68
N GLU A 113 -23.69 26.35 -26.35
CA GLU A 113 -23.33 27.03 -25.10
C GLU A 113 -23.79 26.24 -23.88
N LEU A 114 -25.02 25.75 -23.86
CA LEU A 114 -25.54 24.92 -22.78
C LEU A 114 -24.71 23.65 -22.59
N MET A 115 -24.36 22.97 -23.68
CA MET A 115 -23.51 21.76 -23.64
C MET A 115 -22.11 22.09 -23.10
N THR A 116 -21.54 23.22 -23.50
CA THR A 116 -20.24 23.71 -22.99
C THR A 116 -20.30 23.97 -21.48
N GLN A 117 -21.39 24.57 -21.00
CA GLN A 117 -21.60 24.78 -19.56
C GLN A 117 -21.71 23.45 -18.80
N GLN A 118 -22.44 22.46 -19.33
CA GLN A 118 -22.56 21.13 -18.72
C GLN A 118 -21.21 20.39 -18.66
N ILE A 119 -20.42 20.43 -19.73
CA ILE A 119 -19.07 19.84 -19.76
C ILE A 119 -18.18 20.48 -18.69
N ASN A 120 -18.24 21.81 -18.55
CA ASN A 120 -17.46 22.53 -17.54
C ASN A 120 -17.90 22.17 -16.11
N GLN A 121 -19.19 21.99 -15.87
CA GLN A 121 -19.71 21.53 -14.56
C GLN A 121 -19.25 20.10 -14.25
N GLN A 122 -19.34 19.18 -15.22
CA GLN A 122 -18.86 17.80 -15.05
C GLN A 122 -17.36 17.75 -14.77
N LYS A 123 -16.56 18.56 -15.48
CA LYS A 123 -15.12 18.67 -15.25
C LYS A 123 -14.78 19.17 -13.84
N LYS A 124 -15.55 20.13 -13.30
CA LYS A 124 -15.41 20.60 -11.91
C LYS A 124 -15.78 19.50 -10.89
N ALA A 125 -16.84 18.75 -11.15
CA ALA A 125 -17.22 17.63 -10.29
C ALA A 125 -16.15 16.53 -10.29
N GLN A 126 -15.63 16.18 -11.48
CA GLN A 126 -14.56 15.19 -11.63
C GLN A 126 -13.29 15.60 -10.88
N THR A 127 -12.81 16.83 -11.06
CA THR A 127 -11.62 17.33 -10.34
C THR A 127 -11.81 17.34 -8.82
N THR A 128 -13.04 17.56 -8.34
CA THR A 128 -13.36 17.48 -6.90
C THR A 128 -13.30 16.02 -6.40
N LEU A 129 -13.86 15.08 -7.16
CA LEU A 129 -13.80 13.65 -6.83
C LEU A 129 -12.37 13.13 -6.86
N ASP A 130 -11.57 13.51 -7.86
CA ASP A 130 -10.16 13.13 -7.97
C ASP A 130 -9.37 13.60 -6.75
N ARG A 131 -9.62 14.84 -6.30
CA ARG A 131 -9.01 15.37 -5.08
C ARG A 131 -9.40 14.55 -3.84
N GLN A 132 -10.70 14.26 -3.67
CA GLN A 132 -11.17 13.45 -2.54
C GLN A 132 -10.56 12.04 -2.56
N LEU A 133 -10.41 11.44 -3.74
CA LEU A 133 -9.78 10.14 -3.90
C LEU A 133 -8.31 10.17 -3.48
N ILE A 134 -7.55 11.20 -3.90
CA ILE A 134 -6.16 11.38 -3.50
C ILE A 134 -6.04 11.55 -1.98
N GLU A 135 -6.89 12.39 -1.38
CA GLU A 135 -6.91 12.59 0.08
C GLU A 135 -7.21 11.28 0.83
N ASN A 136 -8.16 10.48 0.33
CA ASN A 136 -8.50 9.18 0.92
C ASN A 136 -7.35 8.16 0.77
N ILE A 137 -6.73 8.08 -0.41
CA ILE A 137 -5.53 7.26 -0.63
C ILE A 137 -4.42 7.63 0.36
N GLN A 138 -4.16 8.92 0.57
CA GLN A 138 -3.17 9.38 1.55
C GLN A 138 -3.54 8.99 2.99
N GLN A 139 -4.82 9.03 3.35
CA GLN A 139 -5.29 8.55 4.66
C GLN A 139 -5.08 7.05 4.83
N HIS A 140 -5.40 6.25 3.80
CA HIS A 140 -5.15 4.81 3.80
C HIS A 140 -3.67 4.48 3.91
N TYR A 141 -2.79 5.18 3.20
CA TYR A 141 -1.34 5.00 3.36
C TYR A 141 -0.89 5.23 4.81
N LYS A 142 -1.35 6.32 5.45
CA LYS A 142 -1.05 6.59 6.87
C LYS A 142 -1.60 5.52 7.80
N MET A 143 -2.78 4.97 7.49
CA MET A 143 -3.39 3.90 8.28
C MET A 143 -2.57 2.60 8.17
N ILE A 144 -2.18 2.21 6.95
CA ILE A 144 -1.33 1.04 6.70
C ILE A 144 0.00 1.17 7.45
N GLN A 145 0.63 2.35 7.40
CA GLN A 145 1.87 2.59 8.13
C GLN A 145 1.70 2.39 9.65
N ARG A 146 0.59 2.88 10.23
CA ARG A 146 0.29 2.66 11.66
C ARG A 146 0.06 1.20 12.00
N ILE A 147 -0.58 0.44 11.11
CA ILE A 147 -0.79 -1.00 11.28
C ILE A 147 0.56 -1.72 11.28
N GLN A 148 1.45 -1.42 10.34
CA GLN A 148 2.80 -1.98 10.29
C GLN A 148 3.61 -1.67 11.57
N GLU A 149 3.52 -0.43 12.08
CA GLU A 149 4.14 -0.05 13.35
C GLU A 149 3.52 -0.77 14.56
N GLN A 150 2.25 -1.17 14.50
CA GLN A 150 1.61 -1.99 15.53
C GLN A 150 2.05 -3.45 15.44
N GLU A 151 2.11 -4.01 14.24
CA GLU A 151 2.60 -5.37 13.99
C GLU A 151 4.04 -5.53 14.51
N GLN A 152 4.92 -4.59 14.17
CA GLN A 152 6.31 -4.62 14.64
C GLN A 152 6.41 -4.58 16.18
N ARG A 153 5.62 -3.72 16.84
CA ARG A 153 5.56 -3.69 18.31
C ARG A 153 5.02 -4.99 18.91
N HIS A 154 4.09 -5.65 18.22
CA HIS A 154 3.54 -6.93 18.66
C HIS A 154 4.58 -8.04 18.56
N GLU A 155 5.34 -8.11 17.46
CA GLU A 155 6.46 -9.05 17.30
C GLU A 155 7.52 -8.87 18.40
N GLU A 156 7.89 -7.62 18.73
CA GLU A 156 8.83 -7.34 19.82
C GLU A 156 8.30 -7.80 21.19
N LEU A 157 7.00 -7.62 21.46
CA LEU A 157 6.35 -8.08 22.69
C LEU A 157 6.29 -9.61 22.76
N GLU A 158 5.98 -10.28 21.67
CA GLU A 158 6.00 -11.75 21.59
C GLU A 158 7.39 -12.31 21.85
N GLU A 159 8.44 -11.70 21.30
CA GLU A 159 9.81 -12.12 21.55
C GLU A 159 10.19 -11.93 23.04
N GLN A 160 9.79 -10.82 23.66
CA GLN A 160 10.01 -10.58 25.08
C GLN A 160 9.28 -11.60 25.96
N LEU A 161 8.03 -11.90 25.63
CA LEU A 161 7.22 -12.88 26.36
C LEU A 161 7.82 -14.28 26.24
N HIS A 162 8.26 -14.67 25.03
CA HIS A 162 8.96 -15.92 24.81
C HIS A 162 10.25 -16.03 25.63
N LYS A 163 11.09 -14.98 25.64
CA LYS A 163 12.30 -14.92 26.48
C LYS A 163 11.97 -15.06 27.97
N GLN A 164 10.87 -14.45 28.43
CA GLN A 164 10.44 -14.57 29.81
C GLN A 164 9.95 -15.98 30.15
N GLU A 165 9.21 -16.63 29.25
CA GLU A 165 8.76 -18.01 29.43
C GLU A 165 9.93 -18.99 29.51
N VAL A 166 10.95 -18.83 28.66
CA VAL A 166 12.17 -19.65 28.72
C VAL A 166 12.84 -19.52 30.09
N LYS A 167 13.05 -18.28 30.58
CA LYS A 167 13.61 -18.04 31.91
C LYS A 167 12.76 -18.65 33.03
N ARG A 168 11.43 -18.54 32.95
CA ARG A 168 10.52 -19.15 33.93
C ARG A 168 10.64 -20.67 33.93
N ARG A 169 10.77 -21.30 32.77
CA ARG A 169 11.00 -22.76 32.66
C ARG A 169 12.34 -23.16 33.25
N GLU A 170 13.40 -22.39 33.01
CA GLU A 170 14.72 -22.63 33.61
C GLU A 170 14.68 -22.57 35.14
N VAL A 171 14.05 -21.54 35.72
CA VAL A 171 13.88 -21.40 37.17
C VAL A 171 13.04 -22.55 37.73
N ALA A 172 11.93 -22.91 37.08
CA ALA A 172 11.11 -24.04 37.52
C ALA A 172 11.89 -25.36 37.51
N ASN A 173 12.72 -25.59 36.48
CA ASN A 173 13.57 -26.78 36.40
C ASN A 173 14.64 -26.81 37.52
N GLN A 174 15.21 -25.65 37.87
CA GLN A 174 16.16 -25.54 38.99
C GLN A 174 15.48 -25.82 40.34
N LEU A 175 14.28 -25.26 40.57
CA LEU A 175 13.49 -25.52 41.78
C LEU A 175 13.14 -27.00 41.91
N LEU A 176 12.71 -27.65 40.82
CA LEU A 176 12.44 -29.08 40.81
C LEU A 176 13.69 -29.92 41.18
N LEU A 177 14.87 -29.51 40.70
CA LEU A 177 16.12 -30.17 41.06
C LEU A 177 16.46 -29.99 42.54
N GLN A 178 16.21 -28.79 43.08
CA GLN A 178 16.41 -28.48 44.49
C GLN A 178 15.45 -29.28 45.38
N GLU A 179 14.16 -29.37 45.02
CA GLU A 179 13.18 -30.21 45.73
C GLU A 179 13.61 -31.67 45.77
N LYS A 180 14.07 -32.23 44.64
CA LYS A 180 14.61 -33.61 44.61
C LYS A 180 15.84 -33.80 45.50
N MET A 181 16.69 -32.78 45.61
CA MET A 181 17.85 -32.83 46.50
C MET A 181 17.43 -32.78 47.97
N GLN A 182 16.45 -31.94 48.29
CA GLN A 182 15.89 -31.81 49.62
C GLN A 182 15.16 -33.09 50.05
N GLU A 183 14.37 -33.70 49.17
CA GLU A 183 13.72 -35.00 49.41
C GLU A 183 14.74 -36.10 49.71
N LYS A 184 15.86 -36.15 48.96
CA LYS A 184 16.95 -37.10 49.25
C LYS A 184 17.58 -36.86 50.61
N LEU A 185 17.78 -35.60 50.99
CA LEU A 185 18.35 -35.25 52.29
C LEU A 185 17.39 -35.61 53.43
N GLU A 186 16.10 -35.32 53.29
CA GLU A 186 15.06 -35.69 54.26
C GLU A 186 14.95 -37.20 54.43
N ASN A 187 14.99 -37.96 53.33
CA ASN A 187 15.03 -39.42 53.40
C ASN A 187 16.28 -39.93 54.14
N HIS A 188 17.46 -39.35 53.86
CA HIS A 188 18.69 -39.74 54.55
C HIS A 188 18.67 -39.40 56.05
N LEU A 189 18.11 -38.24 56.42
CA LEU A 189 17.93 -37.87 57.83
C LEU A 189 16.96 -38.83 58.53
N ARG A 190 15.84 -39.19 57.89
CA ARG A 190 14.89 -40.16 58.42
C ARG A 190 15.49 -41.55 58.59
N GLU A 191 16.34 -41.98 57.66
CA GLU A 191 17.13 -43.23 57.79
C GLU A 191 18.10 -43.16 58.99
N GLN A 192 18.78 -42.02 59.20
CA GLN A 192 19.65 -41.84 60.37
C GLN A 192 18.86 -41.83 61.68
N GLU A 193 17.69 -41.19 61.72
CA GLU A 193 16.80 -41.20 62.88
C GLU A 193 16.34 -42.63 63.21
N GLN A 194 15.93 -43.41 62.20
CA GLN A 194 15.58 -44.82 62.39
C GLN A 194 16.77 -45.65 62.90
N GLN A 195 17.97 -45.42 62.36
CA GLN A 195 19.17 -46.10 62.86
C GLN A 195 19.49 -45.71 64.30
N GLN A 196 19.35 -44.43 64.66
CA GLN A 196 19.52 -43.98 66.04
C GLN A 196 18.46 -44.57 66.97
N GLU A 197 17.22 -44.71 66.53
CA GLU A 197 16.14 -45.34 67.30
C GLU A 197 16.41 -46.83 67.52
N ILE A 198 16.91 -47.54 66.50
CA ILE A 198 17.36 -48.95 66.64
C ILE A 198 18.51 -49.03 67.64
N VAL A 199 19.55 -48.20 67.49
CA VAL A 199 20.70 -48.17 68.40
C VAL A 199 20.27 -47.81 69.83
N MET A 200 19.37 -46.84 70.02
CA MET A 200 18.80 -46.54 71.33
C MET A 200 17.97 -47.70 71.88
N GLY A 201 17.21 -48.39 71.04
CA GLY A 201 16.49 -49.60 71.40
C GLY A 201 17.43 -50.70 71.89
N GLU A 202 18.55 -50.92 71.18
CA GLU A 202 19.60 -51.86 71.58
C GLU A 202 20.29 -51.42 72.88
N VAL A 203 20.62 -50.14 73.04
CA VAL A 203 21.20 -49.60 74.29
C VAL A 203 20.23 -49.76 75.45
N ASN A 204 18.94 -49.47 75.25
CA ASN A 204 17.90 -49.66 76.26
C ASN A 204 17.72 -51.14 76.59
N HIS A 205 17.76 -52.02 75.59
CA HIS A 205 17.68 -53.47 75.79
C HIS A 205 18.89 -54.00 76.58
N ILE A 206 20.10 -53.57 76.25
CA ILE A 206 21.32 -53.86 77.01
C ILE A 206 21.21 -53.30 78.43
N GLN A 207 20.63 -52.11 78.60
CA GLN A 207 20.42 -51.49 79.92
C GLN A 207 19.39 -52.26 80.75
N GLU A 208 18.32 -52.78 80.14
CA GLU A 208 17.35 -53.67 80.75
C GLU A 208 17.94 -55.04 81.10
N GLU A 209 18.76 -55.62 80.21
CA GLU A 209 19.51 -56.86 80.49
C GLU A 209 20.50 -56.66 81.64
N LEU A 210 21.21 -55.54 81.70
CA LEU A 210 22.08 -55.17 82.83
C LEU A 210 21.30 -54.96 84.14
N LEU A 211 20.08 -54.45 84.06
CA LEU A 211 19.18 -54.29 85.21
C LEU A 211 18.65 -55.64 85.68
N GLN A 212 18.29 -56.55 84.77
CA GLN A 212 17.92 -57.94 85.08
C GLN A 212 19.11 -58.71 85.66
N GLU A 213 20.32 -58.57 85.11
CA GLU A 213 21.52 -59.20 85.66
C GLU A 213 21.85 -58.66 87.07
N LYS A 214 21.57 -57.37 87.34
CA LYS A 214 21.65 -56.79 88.69
C LYS A 214 20.56 -57.30 89.65
N GLU A 215 19.35 -57.58 89.16
CA GLU A 215 18.27 -58.15 89.97
C GLU A 215 18.46 -59.66 90.23
N GLU A 216 19.02 -60.41 89.28
CA GLU A 216 19.39 -61.81 89.45
C GLU A 216 20.61 -61.98 90.40
N ARG A 217 21.59 -61.05 90.34
CA ARG A 217 22.67 -60.95 91.34
C ARG A 217 22.20 -60.50 92.73
N LYS A 218 20.96 -60.03 92.90
CA LYS A 218 20.37 -59.72 94.23
C LYS A 218 19.57 -60.87 94.84
N LYS A 219 19.25 -61.93 94.09
CA LYS A 219 18.49 -63.09 94.60
C LYS A 219 19.34 -64.32 94.91
N THR A 220 20.64 -64.26 94.66
CA THR A 220 21.58 -65.34 94.96
C THR A 220 22.81 -64.73 95.63
N GLU A 221 23.16 -65.22 96.83
CA GLU A 221 24.28 -64.81 97.71
C GLU A 221 24.00 -63.80 98.85
N GLU A 222 23.17 -64.21 99.82
CA GLU A 222 23.67 -64.20 101.20
C GLU A 222 24.49 -65.48 101.38
N VAL A 223 25.78 -65.32 101.70
CA VAL A 223 26.68 -66.24 102.45
C VAL A 223 28.09 -66.20 101.84
N LYS A 224 28.94 -65.45 102.56
CA LYS A 224 30.37 -65.66 102.81
C LYS A 224 31.42 -65.23 101.77
N LYS A 225 32.16 -64.21 102.24
CA LYS A 225 33.63 -64.04 102.32
C LYS A 225 34.28 -63.12 101.27
N HIS A 226 34.75 -61.98 101.79
CA HIS A 226 35.96 -61.23 101.37
C HIS A 226 37.18 -62.15 101.09
N PRO A 227 38.25 -61.70 100.40
CA PRO A 227 38.70 -60.32 100.06
C PRO A 227 39.07 -60.14 98.57
N HIS A 228 39.19 -58.95 98.00
CA HIS A 228 40.46 -58.22 97.71
C HIS A 228 40.06 -57.09 96.73
N GLU A 229 40.35 -55.82 97.02
CA GLU A 229 41.52 -55.07 96.51
C GLU A 229 41.53 -54.79 94.99
N GLU A 230 41.50 -53.48 94.69
CA GLU A 230 42.26 -52.83 93.62
C GLU A 230 41.98 -53.20 92.15
N ILE A 231 40.95 -52.59 91.55
CA ILE A 231 40.92 -52.33 90.10
C ILE A 231 40.30 -50.95 89.84
N GLN A 232 41.04 -49.90 90.23
CA GLN A 232 40.77 -48.52 89.83
C GLN A 232 42.04 -47.82 89.29
N ALA A 233 42.96 -48.61 88.73
CA ALA A 233 44.26 -48.14 88.24
C ALA A 233 44.68 -48.80 86.90
N LEU A 234 43.73 -49.09 86.00
CA LEU A 234 44.00 -49.80 84.73
C LEU A 234 43.70 -48.99 83.44
N PHE A 235 43.42 -47.69 83.53
CA PHE A 235 43.28 -46.82 82.35
C PHE A 235 44.16 -45.55 82.37
N SER A 236 45.28 -45.57 83.11
CA SER A 236 46.29 -44.51 83.05
C SER A 236 47.62 -45.03 82.50
N TYR A 237 47.59 -45.71 81.36
CA TYR A 237 48.82 -46.04 80.63
C TYR A 237 49.37 -44.78 79.96
N VAL A 238 50.16 -44.01 80.72
CA VAL A 238 50.99 -42.93 80.19
C VAL A 238 52.19 -43.60 79.54
N SER A 239 52.30 -43.55 78.22
CA SER A 239 53.48 -44.05 77.50
C SER A 239 54.74 -43.43 78.09
N PRO A 240 55.81 -44.19 78.41
CA PRO A 240 57.05 -43.63 78.96
C PRO A 240 57.64 -42.49 78.11
N ILE A 241 57.38 -42.54 76.80
CA ILE A 241 57.79 -41.51 75.83
C ILE A 241 56.96 -40.24 76.00
N SER A 242 55.66 -40.38 76.25
CA SER A 242 54.77 -39.24 76.50
C SER A 242 55.19 -38.46 77.75
N GLU A 243 55.60 -39.16 78.82
CA GLU A 243 56.15 -38.50 80.02
C GLU A 243 57.52 -37.86 79.74
N MET A 244 58.40 -38.55 79.00
CA MET A 244 59.72 -38.02 78.63
C MET A 244 59.62 -36.72 77.83
N LEU A 245 58.72 -36.66 76.83
CA LEU A 245 58.53 -35.46 76.01
C LEU A 245 58.10 -34.25 76.87
N THR A 246 57.31 -34.45 77.94
CA THR A 246 56.90 -33.35 78.84
C THR A 246 58.07 -32.74 79.63
N LYS A 247 59.19 -33.46 79.76
CA LYS A 247 60.38 -33.01 80.51
C LYS A 247 61.44 -32.35 79.61
N LEU A 248 61.24 -32.34 78.29
CA LEU A 248 62.21 -31.74 77.38
C LEU A 248 62.14 -30.21 77.39
N PRO A 249 63.31 -29.53 77.37
CA PRO A 249 63.33 -28.09 77.17
C PRO A 249 62.96 -27.74 75.72
N PRO A 250 62.40 -26.55 75.47
CA PRO A 250 62.18 -26.05 74.11
C PRO A 250 63.48 -26.01 73.29
N ASN A 251 63.37 -26.32 72.00
CA ASN A 251 64.44 -26.46 71.01
C ASN A 251 65.39 -27.67 71.22
N TYR A 252 65.05 -28.64 72.06
CA TYR A 252 65.85 -29.87 72.19
C TYR A 252 65.95 -30.60 70.84
N PRO A 253 67.15 -31.04 70.41
CA PRO A 253 67.33 -31.69 69.11
C PRO A 253 66.60 -33.04 69.07
N VAL A 254 65.87 -33.29 67.99
CA VAL A 254 65.19 -34.56 67.72
C VAL A 254 65.32 -34.84 66.23
N ASP A 255 65.85 -36.01 65.84
CA ASP A 255 66.07 -36.40 64.44
C ASP A 255 64.81 -37.03 63.82
N THR A 256 64.20 -38.00 64.52
CA THR A 256 63.07 -38.77 63.98
C THR A 256 62.06 -39.16 65.05
N LEU A 257 60.77 -39.06 64.73
CA LEU A 257 59.65 -39.59 65.51
C LEU A 257 59.10 -40.86 64.86
N TYR A 258 58.71 -41.83 65.68
CA TYR A 258 58.03 -43.05 65.24
C TYR A 258 56.55 -42.98 65.62
N LEU A 259 55.67 -42.73 64.64
CA LEU A 259 54.21 -42.65 64.81
C LEU A 259 53.55 -43.82 64.09
N GLY A 260 52.85 -44.70 64.80
CA GLY A 260 52.22 -45.90 64.23
C GLY A 260 53.13 -46.77 63.36
N GLY A 261 54.45 -46.84 63.66
CA GLY A 261 55.44 -47.56 62.84
C GLY A 261 55.98 -46.80 61.63
N LYS A 262 55.58 -45.54 61.41
CA LYS A 262 56.11 -44.65 60.36
C LYS A 262 57.13 -43.67 60.93
N GLU A 263 58.20 -43.44 60.17
CA GLU A 263 59.24 -42.46 60.49
C GLU A 263 58.84 -41.06 60.02
N VAL A 264 58.91 -40.08 60.94
CA VAL A 264 58.66 -38.67 60.67
C VAL A 264 59.90 -37.89 61.07
N HIS A 265 60.61 -37.33 60.09
CA HIS A 265 61.79 -36.51 60.35
C HIS A 265 61.40 -35.16 60.95
N VAL A 266 62.06 -34.82 62.06
CA VAL A 266 61.97 -33.55 62.75
C VAL A 266 63.39 -33.03 63.01
N SER A 267 63.52 -31.80 63.48
CA SER A 267 64.82 -31.18 63.79
C SER A 267 64.90 -30.86 65.28
N ASN A 268 63.81 -30.30 65.85
CA ASN A 268 63.78 -29.89 67.25
C ASN A 268 62.39 -30.06 67.84
N PHE A 269 62.33 -30.40 69.13
CA PHE A 269 61.15 -30.29 69.96
C PHE A 269 60.85 -28.83 70.30
N VAL A 270 59.59 -28.40 70.21
CA VAL A 270 59.21 -27.01 70.52
C VAL A 270 58.53 -26.92 71.88
N LYS A 271 57.40 -27.59 72.07
CA LYS A 271 56.63 -27.63 73.33
C LYS A 271 55.51 -28.67 73.27
N ILE A 272 55.00 -29.08 74.43
CA ILE A 272 53.74 -29.83 74.57
C ILE A 272 52.62 -28.93 75.07
N LEU A 273 51.41 -29.21 74.58
CA LEU A 273 50.15 -28.66 75.08
C LEU A 273 49.34 -29.81 75.71
N PRO A 274 49.49 -30.08 77.02
CA PRO A 274 48.88 -31.23 77.69
C PRO A 274 47.34 -31.24 77.56
N ASN A 275 46.72 -30.06 77.66
CA ASN A 275 45.27 -29.90 77.57
C ASN A 275 44.68 -30.31 76.22
N LEU A 276 45.51 -30.31 75.16
CA LEU A 276 45.11 -30.66 73.81
C LEU A 276 45.65 -32.02 73.37
N GLY A 277 46.45 -32.69 74.20
CA GLY A 277 47.08 -33.97 73.83
C GLY A 277 48.15 -33.85 72.74
N VAL A 278 48.64 -32.65 72.39
CA VAL A 278 49.55 -32.46 71.25
C VAL A 278 50.95 -31.97 71.62
N ALA A 279 51.95 -32.44 70.88
CA ALA A 279 53.33 -31.95 70.88
C ALA A 279 53.63 -31.24 69.56
N HIS A 280 54.37 -30.13 69.64
CA HIS A 280 54.88 -29.41 68.49
C HIS A 280 56.37 -29.69 68.30
N PHE A 281 56.72 -30.02 67.07
CA PHE A 281 58.08 -30.22 66.59
C PHE A 281 58.35 -29.28 65.43
N ARG A 282 59.61 -29.01 65.14
CA ARG A 282 60.03 -28.21 63.99
C ARG A 282 60.82 -29.08 63.04
N ASN A 283 60.56 -28.97 61.74
CA ASN A 283 61.40 -29.52 60.67
C ASN A 283 61.76 -28.37 59.72
N GLY A 284 62.98 -27.85 59.85
CA GLY A 284 63.38 -26.60 59.19
C GLY A 284 62.50 -25.42 59.62
N GLU A 285 61.76 -24.81 58.69
CA GLU A 285 60.84 -23.70 58.97
C GLU A 285 59.40 -24.16 59.28
N LYS A 286 59.09 -25.45 59.12
CA LYS A 286 57.73 -25.99 59.30
C LYS A 286 57.49 -26.47 60.72
N LEU A 287 56.32 -26.13 61.27
CA LEU A 287 55.84 -26.67 62.55
C LEU A 287 55.01 -27.94 62.29
N ILE A 288 55.42 -29.05 62.88
CA ILE A 288 54.74 -30.34 62.83
C ILE A 288 54.03 -30.54 64.17
N THR A 289 52.73 -30.80 64.13
CA THR A 289 51.92 -31.04 65.33
C THR A 289 51.48 -32.49 65.33
N VAL A 290 51.76 -33.20 66.42
CA VAL A 290 51.45 -34.62 66.57
C VAL A 290 50.77 -34.85 67.91
N ASP A 291 49.86 -35.81 67.97
CA ASP A 291 49.35 -36.32 69.25
C ASP A 291 50.52 -37.01 69.98
N TYR A 292 50.89 -36.50 71.15
CA TYR A 292 52.08 -37.01 71.85
C TYR A 292 51.84 -38.37 72.52
N HIS A 293 50.58 -38.80 72.65
CA HIS A 293 50.24 -40.17 73.07
C HIS A 293 50.43 -41.18 71.94
N SER A 294 50.45 -40.73 70.68
CA SER A 294 50.66 -41.57 69.49
C SER A 294 52.15 -41.81 69.13
N VAL A 295 53.08 -41.23 69.91
CA VAL A 295 54.52 -41.37 69.71
C VAL A 295 55.02 -42.68 70.34
N HIS A 296 55.43 -43.62 69.49
CA HIS A 296 55.95 -44.93 69.90
C HIS A 296 57.47 -44.96 70.05
N GLY A 297 58.18 -43.97 69.53
CA GLY A 297 59.64 -43.90 69.59
C GLY A 297 60.16 -42.51 69.22
N VAL A 298 61.32 -42.14 69.78
CA VAL A 298 62.04 -40.91 69.44
C VAL A 298 63.50 -41.27 69.22
N LYS A 299 64.05 -40.86 68.09
CA LYS A 299 65.48 -40.90 67.79
C LYS A 299 66.00 -39.46 67.89
N TRP A 300 66.98 -39.28 68.77
CA TRP A 300 67.60 -37.98 69.04
C TRP A 300 68.69 -37.66 68.03
#